data_AF-A0A8T7GJN3-F1
#
_entry.id   AF-A0A8T7GJN3-F1
#
_cell.length_a   1.000
_cell.length_b   1.000
_cell.length_c   1.000
_cell.angle_alpha   90.00
_cell.angle_beta   90.00
_cell.angle_gamma   90.00
#
_symmetry.space_group_name_H-M   'P 1'
#
loop_
_entity.id
_entity.type
_entity.pdbx_description
1 polymer ?
#
loop_
_entity_poly.entity_id
_entity_poly.type
_entity_poly.pdbx_seq_one_letter_code
_entity_poly.pdbx_strand_id
1 'polypeptide(L)' 'MIKREYIPHIRHRREEKVLYRKHRVRRWVVERTNSWNNRFRKLFTRYEKKDENYLDLVKLANSIIVYRRLILVKIV' A
#
# COMPACT_ATOMS: atom_id res chain seq x y z
N MET A 1 14.32 9.73 39.91
CA MET A 1 13.65 9.31 38.65
C MET A 1 14.64 9.47 37.51
N ILE A 2 14.72 8.44 36.68
CA ILE A 2 15.85 8.17 35.77
C ILE A 2 16.04 9.30 34.75
N LYS A 3 17.25 9.88 34.78
CA LYS A 3 17.94 10.61 33.71
C LYS A 3 17.99 9.73 32.46
N ARG A 4 16.95 9.73 31.63
CA ARG A 4 17.04 9.25 30.26
C ARG A 4 16.97 10.49 29.39
N GLU A 5 18.02 10.74 28.62
CA GLU A 5 18.12 11.79 27.59
C GLU A 5 17.16 11.51 26.42
N TYR A 6 15.94 11.08 26.73
CA TYR A 6 14.93 10.76 25.75
C TYR A 6 14.19 12.05 25.40
N ILE A 7 14.52 12.59 24.23
CA ILE A 7 13.78 13.68 23.62
C ILE A 7 12.54 13.07 22.96
N PRO A 8 11.32 13.36 23.44
CA PRO A 8 10.11 12.81 22.85
C PRO A 8 9.93 13.34 21.42
N HIS A 9 9.82 12.44 20.44
CA HIS A 9 9.52 12.80 19.05
C HIS A 9 8.04 13.19 18.84
N ILE A 10 7.21 13.02 19.87
CA ILE A 10 5.79 13.36 19.84
C ILE A 10 5.65 14.84 20.18
N ARG A 11 5.20 15.62 19.21
CA ARG A 11 4.94 17.06 19.38
C ARG A 11 3.80 17.30 20.36
N HIS A 12 3.95 18.31 21.20
CA HIS A 12 2.86 18.75 22.06
C HIS A 12 1.77 19.46 21.23
N ARG A 13 0.49 19.28 21.59
CA ARG A 13 -0.67 19.75 20.79
C ARG A 13 -0.64 21.25 20.45
N ARG A 14 0.06 22.06 21.25
CA ARG A 14 0.15 23.53 21.13
C ARG A 14 1.38 24.02 20.37
N GLU A 15 2.25 23.13 19.87
CA GLU A 15 3.44 23.52 19.10
C GLU A 15 3.07 23.91 17.66
N GLU A 16 3.54 25.07 17.22
CA GLU A 16 3.32 25.53 15.85
C GLU A 16 4.02 24.61 14.83
N LYS A 17 3.27 24.25 13.80
CA LYS A 17 3.72 23.30 12.80
C LYS A 17 4.66 23.99 11.81
N VAL A 18 5.97 23.92 12.05
CA VAL A 18 6.97 24.35 11.05
C VAL A 18 6.72 23.59 9.74
N LEU A 19 6.45 24.33 8.66
CA LEU A 19 6.09 23.82 7.34
C LEU A 19 7.33 23.23 6.66
N TYR A 20 7.71 22.01 7.03
CA TYR A 20 8.68 21.25 6.25
C TYR A 20 8.11 20.99 4.85
N ARG A 21 8.96 21.14 3.82
CA ARG A 21 8.62 20.83 2.42
C ARG A 21 7.89 19.49 2.37
N LYS A 22 6.59 19.54 2.09
CA LYS A 22 5.68 18.40 2.16
C LYS A 22 6.07 17.42 1.05
N HIS A 23 7.01 16.51 1.32
CA HIS A 23 7.24 15.37 0.42
C HIS A 23 5.89 14.72 0.16
N ARG A 24 5.58 14.45 -1.13
CA ARG A 24 4.36 13.75 -1.50
C ARG A 24 4.29 12.46 -0.67
N VAL A 25 3.29 12.38 0.19
CA VAL A 25 3.11 11.29 1.14
C VAL A 25 2.86 10.00 0.36
N ARG A 26 3.91 9.20 0.13
CA ARG A 26 3.82 7.90 -0.58
C ARG A 26 3.28 6.78 0.32
N ARG A 27 2.32 7.08 1.21
CA ARG A 27 1.84 6.12 2.22
C ARG A 27 0.87 5.07 1.66
N TRP A 28 0.37 5.26 0.44
CA TRP A 28 -0.78 4.50 -0.06
C TRP A 28 -0.45 3.51 -1.18
N VAL A 29 0.84 3.23 -1.47
CA VAL A 29 1.19 2.36 -2.61
C VAL A 29 0.72 0.93 -2.37
N VAL A 30 1.05 0.35 -1.20
CA VAL A 30 0.64 -1.02 -0.83
C VAL A 30 -0.87 -1.11 -0.70
N GLU A 31 -1.49 -0.14 -0.04
CA GLU A 31 -2.94 -0.11 0.17
C GLU A 31 -3.72 0.01 -1.14
N ARG A 32 -3.21 0.82 -2.07
CA ARG A 32 -3.78 0.92 -3.43
C ARG A 32 -3.69 -0.42 -4.16
N THR A 33 -2.56 -1.11 -4.09
CA THR A 33 -2.40 -2.44 -4.70
C THR A 33 -3.34 -3.45 -4.07
N ASN A 34 -3.47 -3.46 -2.74
CA ASN A 34 -4.46 -4.31 -2.06
C ASN A 34 -5.90 -3.97 -2.46
N SER A 35 -6.24 -2.69 -2.63
CA SER A 35 -7.54 -2.28 -3.15
C SER A 35 -7.81 -2.80 -4.56
N TRP A 36 -6.80 -2.92 -5.42
CA TRP A 36 -6.94 -3.55 -6.73
C TRP A 36 -7.14 -5.06 -6.63
N ASN A 37 -6.40 -5.73 -5.77
CA ASN A 37 -6.54 -7.16 -5.53
C ASN A 37 -7.93 -7.52 -4.99
N ASN A 38 -8.51 -6.68 -4.11
CA ASN A 38 -9.85 -6.87 -3.57
C ASN A 38 -10.97 -6.83 -4.64
N ARG A 39 -10.72 -6.29 -5.84
CA ARG A 39 -11.67 -6.30 -6.95
C ARG A 39 -11.76 -7.66 -7.64
N PHE A 40 -10.79 -8.55 -7.43
CA PHE A 40 -10.83 -9.91 -7.95
C PHE A 40 -11.55 -10.81 -6.96
N ARG A 41 -12.79 -11.20 -7.28
CA ARG A 41 -13.62 -12.07 -6.41
C ARG A 41 -12.90 -13.35 -5.99
N LYS A 42 -12.06 -13.91 -6.86
CA LYS A 42 -11.28 -15.13 -6.60
C LYS A 42 -10.13 -14.92 -5.60
N LEU A 43 -9.59 -13.70 -5.47
CA LEU A 43 -8.53 -13.35 -4.52
C LEU A 43 -9.06 -12.82 -3.19
N PHE A 44 -10.25 -12.21 -3.20
CA PHE A 44 -10.90 -11.66 -2.01
C PHE A 44 -11.11 -12.74 -0.93
N THR A 45 -11.62 -13.90 -1.34
CA THR A 45 -11.74 -15.07 -0.46
C THR A 45 -10.73 -16.13 -0.88
N ARG A 46 -9.80 -16.47 0.02
CA ARG A 46 -8.81 -17.53 -0.23
C ARG A 46 -9.47 -18.90 -0.14
N TYR A 47 -9.86 -19.44 -1.28
CA TYR A 47 -10.36 -20.81 -1.41
C TYR A 47 -9.28 -21.85 -1.72
N GLU A 48 -8.09 -21.41 -2.11
CA GLU A 48 -7.00 -22.32 -2.50
C GLU A 48 -6.45 -23.06 -1.27
N LYS A 49 -6.42 -24.40 -1.37
CA LYS A 49 -5.85 -25.27 -0.33
C LYS A 49 -4.33 -25.14 -0.24
N LYS A 50 -3.67 -24.96 -1.39
CA LYS A 50 -2.22 -24.74 -1.48
C LYS A 50 -1.91 -23.25 -1.53
N ASP A 51 -0.85 -22.87 -0.85
CA ASP A 51 -0.28 -21.52 -0.86
C ASP A 51 0.33 -21.15 -2.22
N GLU A 52 0.97 -22.10 -2.90
CA GLU A 52 1.49 -21.95 -4.26
C GLU A 52 0.41 -21.46 -5.24
N ASN A 53 -0.74 -22.13 -5.25
CA ASN A 53 -1.88 -21.76 -6.10
C ASN A 53 -2.37 -20.34 -5.80
N TYR A 54 -2.44 -19.96 -4.52
CA TYR A 54 -2.85 -18.61 -4.13
C TYR A 54 -1.85 -17.57 -4.62
N LEU A 55 -0.55 -17.84 -4.47
CA LEU A 55 0.51 -16.96 -4.95
C LEU A 55 0.45 -16.77 -6.47
N ASP A 56 0.18 -17.82 -7.23
CA ASP A 56 0.08 -17.75 -8.69
C ASP A 56 -1.16 -16.95 -9.14
N LEU A 57 -2.28 -17.06 -8.43
CA LEU A 57 -3.45 -16.19 -8.67
C LEU A 57 -3.14 -14.71 -8.39
N VAL A 58 -2.36 -14.42 -7.35
CA VAL A 58 -1.91 -13.05 -7.06
C VAL A 58 -1.01 -12.52 -8.18
N LYS A 59 -0.05 -13.33 -8.65
CA LYS A 59 0.81 -12.97 -9.79
C LYS A 59 -0.02 -12.70 -11.04
N LEU A 60 -0.99 -13.56 -11.35
CA LEU A 60 -1.88 -13.39 -12.50
C LEU A 60 -2.70 -12.09 -12.41
N ALA A 61 -3.27 -11.78 -11.25
CA ALA A 61 -4.01 -10.54 -11.05
C ALA A 61 -3.12 -9.30 -11.23
N ASN A 62 -1.89 -9.33 -10.71
CA ASN A 62 -0.91 -8.26 -10.92
C ASN A 62 -0.58 -8.08 -12.41
N SER A 63 -0.35 -9.17 -13.15
CA SER A 63 -0.12 -9.13 -14.61
C SER A 63 -1.30 -8.49 -15.35
N ILE A 64 -2.54 -8.83 -14.99
CA ILE A 64 -3.76 -8.24 -15.57
C ILE A 64 -3.86 -6.74 -15.24
N ILE A 65 -3.56 -6.32 -14.01
CA ILE A 65 -3.56 -4.91 -13.61
C ILE A 65 -2.54 -4.12 -14.44
N VAL A 66 -1.32 -4.64 -14.58
CA VAL A 66 -0.25 -4.03 -15.37
C VAL A 66 -0.66 -3.92 -16.84
N TYR A 67 -1.20 -4.99 -17.42
CA TYR A 67 -1.72 -4.99 -18.78
C TYR A 67 -2.78 -3.90 -19.00
N ARG A 68 -3.79 -3.85 -18.13
CA ARG A 68 -4.87 -2.85 -18.21
C ARG A 68 -4.37 -1.40 -18.07
N ARG A 69 -3.36 -1.17 -17.24
CA ARG A 69 -2.86 0.18 -16.97
C ARG A 69 -1.83 0.69 -17.97
N LEU A 70 -0.98 -0.19 -18.50
CA LEU A 70 0.09 0.21 -19.40
C LEU A 70 -0.31 0.13 -20.87
N ILE A 71 -1.07 -0.89 -21.25
CA ILE A 71 -1.33 -1.19 -22.67
C ILE A 71 -2.65 -0.57 -23.09
N LEU A 72 -3.74 -0.81 -22.35
CA LEU A 72 -5.06 -0.30 -22.73
C LEU A 72 -5.23 1.21 -22.58
N VAL A 73 -4.56 1.85 -21.60
CA VAL A 73 -4.62 3.32 -21.41
C VAL A 73 -3.69 4.06 -22.39
N LYS A 74 -2.70 3.39 -22.99
CA LYS A 74 -1.81 4.00 -23.99
C LYS A 74 -2.33 3.86 -25.43
N ILE A 75 -3.28 2.98 -25.67
CA ILE A 75 -3.83 2.68 -27.00
C ILE A 75 -5.05 3.56 -27.34
N VAL A 76 -5.66 4.21 -26.34
CA VAL A 76 -6.71 5.23 -26.49
C VAL A 76 -6.12 6.60 -26.25
#